data_AF-A0A418GHH7-F1
#
_entry.id   AF-A0A418GHH7-F1
#
_cell.length_a   1.000
_cell.length_b   1.000
_cell.length_c   1.000
_cell.angle_alpha   90.00
_cell.angle_beta   90.00
_cell.angle_gamma   90.00
#
_symmetry.space_group_name_H-M   'P 1'
#
loop_
_entity.id
_entity.type
_entity.pdbx_description
1 polymer ?
#
loop_
_entity_poly.entity_id
_entity_poly.type
_entity_poly.pdbx_seq_one_letter_code
_entity_poly.pdbx_strand_id
1 'polypeptide(L)'
;MPSVSRYRTWLAVPADEIEDLKQAHPPMNGHTPVLWDKEHKLWFARPGADLSMLDRWLPRPQEVSMNGSDPVTEFAQVLENAGLVLKELPAMDGKIHRVPTTGDKNGQKSGAYRGFLDGRPAGWYRDYRSADDSPVNWTFSGGEQTDPRARLHLKAHSLQRREDAERELKAQYNRQAAYARRYVNKWPQATAHEYLTRKGIQAAPGVRINDKNELVIPFRNRNGAIRSYQRIPVTGGKDA
;
A
#
# COMPACT_ATOMS: atom_id res chain seq x y z
N MET A 1 -10.07 10.32 -26.72
CA MET A 1 -10.12 11.26 -25.58
C MET A 1 -8.77 11.23 -24.90
N PRO A 2 -8.15 12.38 -24.59
CA PRO A 2 -6.86 12.40 -23.89
C PRO A 2 -6.99 11.76 -22.51
N SER A 3 -6.08 10.85 -22.18
CA SER A 3 -6.03 10.20 -20.87
C SER A 3 -5.23 11.09 -19.93
N VAL A 4 -5.90 12.03 -19.27
CA VAL A 4 -5.21 13.00 -18.41
C VAL A 4 -4.87 12.37 -17.07
N SER A 5 -3.60 12.44 -16.66
CA SER A 5 -3.18 11.89 -15.38
C SER A 5 -3.74 12.69 -14.22
N ARG A 6 -4.42 12.01 -13.29
CA ARG A 6 -4.93 12.65 -12.06
C ARG A 6 -3.84 12.86 -11.00
N TYR A 7 -2.77 12.07 -11.06
CA TYR A 7 -1.69 12.06 -10.07
C TYR A 7 -0.34 12.12 -10.78
N ARG A 8 0.75 12.14 -10.03
CA ARG A 8 2.07 11.92 -10.62
C ARG A 8 2.11 10.52 -11.24
N THR A 9 2.68 10.42 -12.44
CA THR A 9 2.92 9.15 -13.13
C THR A 9 4.40 8.95 -13.40
N TRP A 10 5.00 7.90 -12.85
CA TRP A 10 6.41 7.58 -13.09
C TRP A 10 6.62 7.01 -14.48
N LEU A 11 7.69 7.44 -15.16
CA LEU A 11 8.00 7.10 -16.54
C LEU A 11 9.30 6.30 -16.64
N ALA A 12 9.32 5.33 -17.55
CA ALA A 12 10.48 4.54 -17.91
C ALA A 12 11.13 5.13 -19.16
N VAL A 13 11.98 6.14 -18.98
CA VAL A 13 12.61 6.89 -20.07
C VAL A 13 14.08 6.47 -20.18
N PRO A 14 14.47 5.74 -21.23
CA PRO A 14 15.87 5.47 -21.55
C PRO A 14 16.69 6.75 -21.72
N ALA A 15 17.99 6.69 -21.44
CA ALA A 15 18.86 7.88 -21.46
C ALA A 15 18.97 8.50 -22.86
N ASP A 16 18.92 7.67 -23.90
CA ASP A 16 18.92 8.03 -25.32
C ASP A 16 17.58 8.60 -25.81
N GLU A 17 16.48 8.38 -25.09
CA GLU A 17 15.14 8.88 -25.45
C GLU A 17 14.74 10.16 -24.67
N ILE A 18 15.66 10.77 -23.91
CA ILE A 18 15.35 11.96 -23.09
C ILE A 18 14.97 13.18 -23.95
N GLU A 19 15.65 13.39 -25.08
CA GLU A 19 15.34 14.52 -25.96
C GLU A 19 14.01 14.30 -26.69
N ASP A 20 13.71 13.07 -27.09
CA ASP A 20 12.41 12.68 -27.64
C ASP A 20 11.28 12.96 -26.65
N LEU A 21 11.48 12.62 -25.35
CA LEU A 21 10.52 12.93 -24.29
C LEU A 21 10.27 14.44 -24.19
N LYS A 22 11.33 15.25 -24.19
CA LYS A 22 11.18 16.72 -24.08
C LYS A 22 10.52 17.31 -25.32
N GLN A 23 10.82 16.80 -26.51
CA GLN A 23 10.24 17.27 -27.77
C GLN A 23 8.77 16.88 -27.90
N ALA A 24 8.40 15.67 -27.47
CA ALA A 24 7.01 15.23 -27.41
C ALA A 24 6.19 16.03 -26.38
N HIS A 25 6.86 16.60 -25.38
CA HIS A 25 6.22 17.27 -24.24
C HIS A 25 6.85 18.63 -23.90
N PRO A 26 6.78 19.60 -24.82
CA PRO A 26 7.33 20.93 -24.56
C PRO A 26 6.56 21.63 -23.43
N PRO A 27 7.18 22.62 -22.75
CA PRO A 27 6.49 23.43 -21.76
C PRO A 27 5.24 24.07 -22.35
N MET A 28 4.10 23.88 -21.71
CA MET A 28 2.83 24.47 -22.13
C MET A 28 2.35 25.41 -21.02
N ASN A 29 2.02 26.65 -21.36
CA ASN A 29 1.58 27.68 -20.41
C ASN A 29 2.54 27.88 -19.21
N GLY A 30 3.85 27.82 -19.45
CA GLY A 30 4.87 27.99 -18.39
C GLY A 30 5.04 26.78 -17.47
N HIS A 31 4.41 25.64 -17.78
CA HIS A 31 4.53 24.41 -17.02
C HIS A 31 5.15 23.30 -17.88
N THR A 32 6.23 22.69 -17.37
CA THR A 32 6.80 21.48 -17.98
C THR A 32 6.00 20.25 -17.52
N PRO A 33 5.35 19.51 -18.44
CA PRO A 33 4.47 18.39 -18.09
C PRO A 33 5.25 17.18 -17.52
N VAL A 34 6.53 17.05 -17.86
CA VAL A 34 7.43 16.00 -17.38
C VAL A 34 8.61 16.58 -16.62
N LEU A 35 9.05 15.92 -15.55
CA LEU A 35 10.15 16.35 -14.70
C LEU A 35 11.04 15.18 -14.28
N TRP A 36 12.31 15.48 -14.03
CA TRP A 36 13.26 14.54 -13.44
C TRP A 36 13.20 14.59 -11.91
N ASP A 37 13.04 13.42 -11.29
CA ASP A 37 13.18 13.23 -9.86
C ASP A 37 14.61 12.78 -9.52
N LYS A 38 15.34 13.59 -8.75
CA LYS A 38 16.74 13.31 -8.41
C LYS A 38 16.90 12.16 -7.41
N GLU A 39 15.94 11.99 -6.51
CA GLU A 39 15.96 10.96 -5.45
C GLU A 39 15.76 9.58 -6.08
N HIS A 40 14.71 9.45 -6.88
CA HIS A 40 14.31 8.20 -7.51
C HIS A 40 14.98 7.99 -8.86
N LYS A 41 15.74 8.96 -9.38
CA LYS A 41 16.41 8.91 -10.68
C LYS A 41 15.48 8.41 -11.78
N LEU A 42 14.30 9.02 -11.86
CA LEU A 42 13.25 8.70 -12.83
C LEU A 42 12.58 9.97 -13.32
N TRP A 43 12.12 9.92 -14.56
CA TRP A 43 11.21 10.93 -15.08
C TRP A 43 9.79 10.66 -14.56
N PHE A 44 9.02 11.72 -14.39
CA PHE A 44 7.61 11.61 -14.06
C PHE A 44 6.78 12.65 -14.79
N ALA A 45 5.56 12.27 -15.14
CA ALA A 45 4.54 13.18 -15.61
C ALA A 45 3.82 13.82 -14.42
N ARG A 46 3.61 15.13 -14.48
CA ARG A 46 2.83 15.87 -13.49
C ARG A 46 1.34 15.52 -13.60
N PRO A 47 0.57 15.68 -12.50
CA PRO A 47 -0.88 15.71 -12.59
C PRO A 47 -1.33 16.71 -13.66
N GLY A 48 -2.26 16.31 -14.53
CA GLY A 48 -2.73 17.08 -15.66
C GLY A 48 -2.02 16.80 -16.99
N ALA A 49 -0.95 16.00 -17.01
CA ALA A 49 -0.29 15.60 -18.25
C ALA A 49 -1.17 14.62 -19.06
N ASP A 50 -1.17 14.74 -20.39
CA ASP A 50 -1.83 13.80 -21.28
C ASP A 50 -0.99 12.52 -21.43
N LEU A 51 -1.46 11.43 -20.82
CA LEU A 51 -0.80 10.14 -20.83
C LEU A 51 -0.84 9.46 -22.20
N SER A 52 -1.78 9.83 -23.08
CA SER A 52 -1.84 9.24 -24.43
C SER A 52 -0.60 9.61 -25.25
N MET A 53 -0.03 10.78 -24.99
CA MET A 53 1.21 11.24 -25.61
C MET A 53 2.46 10.62 -24.95
N LEU A 54 2.32 10.08 -23.73
CA LEU A 54 3.40 9.46 -22.95
C LEU A 54 3.43 7.93 -23.06
N ASP A 55 2.55 7.34 -23.88
CA ASP A 55 2.29 5.89 -23.92
C ASP A 55 3.57 5.04 -24.12
N ARG A 56 4.53 5.58 -24.88
CA ARG A 56 5.85 4.98 -25.13
C ARG A 56 6.68 4.78 -23.87
N TRP A 57 6.57 5.68 -22.89
CA TRP A 57 7.37 5.71 -21.67
C TRP A 57 6.60 5.30 -20.42
N LEU A 58 5.33 4.90 -20.57
CA LEU A 58 4.58 4.34 -19.45
C LEU A 58 5.23 3.03 -18.98
N PRO A 59 5.21 2.73 -17.66
CA PRO A 59 5.81 1.53 -17.14
C PRO A 59 5.01 0.29 -17.57
N ARG A 60 5.65 -0.65 -18.28
CA ARG A 60 5.06 -1.90 -18.78
C ARG A 60 5.84 -3.09 -18.25
N PRO A 61 5.75 -3.36 -16.94
CA PRO A 61 6.55 -4.42 -16.30
C PRO A 61 6.31 -5.80 -16.93
N GLN A 62 5.12 -6.04 -17.52
CA GLN A 62 4.77 -7.31 -18.15
C GLN A 62 5.51 -7.53 -19.48
N GLU A 63 5.78 -6.48 -20.26
CA GLU A 63 6.47 -6.58 -21.56
C GLU A 63 7.97 -6.84 -21.38
N VAL A 64 8.56 -6.34 -20.30
CA VAL A 64 9.99 -6.50 -19.98
C VAL A 64 10.31 -7.76 -19.17
N SER A 65 9.30 -8.53 -18.77
CA SER A 65 9.44 -9.78 -17.99
C SER A 65 9.56 -11.04 -18.85
N MET A 66 9.42 -10.96 -20.18
CA MET A 66 9.14 -12.13 -21.03
C MET A 66 10.36 -12.93 -21.55
N ASN A 67 11.59 -12.59 -21.18
CA ASN A 67 12.76 -13.38 -21.59
C ASN A 67 13.21 -14.35 -20.48
N GLY A 68 12.72 -15.59 -20.53
CA GLY A 68 13.37 -16.83 -20.02
C GLY A 68 13.57 -17.05 -18.51
N SER A 69 13.37 -16.06 -17.64
CA SER A 69 13.50 -16.23 -16.18
C SER A 69 12.66 -15.16 -15.48
N ASP A 70 11.36 -15.39 -15.32
CA ASP A 70 10.50 -14.39 -14.68
C ASP A 70 10.78 -14.29 -13.16
N PRO A 71 11.12 -13.11 -12.61
CA PRO A 71 11.45 -12.96 -11.19
C PRO A 71 10.31 -13.35 -10.26
N VAL A 72 9.05 -13.16 -10.68
CA VAL A 72 7.89 -13.55 -9.89
C VAL A 72 7.80 -15.07 -9.78
N THR A 73 8.04 -15.77 -10.90
CA THR A 73 8.08 -17.23 -10.98
C THR A 73 9.28 -17.83 -10.22
N GLU A 74 10.47 -17.25 -10.33
CA GLU A 74 11.64 -17.70 -9.53
C GLU A 74 11.37 -17.50 -8.04
N PHE A 75 10.83 -16.34 -7.66
CA PHE A 75 10.48 -16.08 -6.27
C PHE A 75 9.38 -17.01 -5.78
N ALA A 76 8.37 -17.33 -6.60
CA ALA A 76 7.34 -18.31 -6.26
C ALA A 76 7.96 -19.67 -5.92
N GLN A 77 8.87 -20.16 -6.76
CA GLN A 77 9.57 -21.42 -6.54
C GLN A 77 10.39 -21.41 -5.25
N VAL A 78 11.09 -20.31 -4.95
CA VAL A 78 11.87 -20.15 -3.71
C VAL A 78 10.97 -20.19 -2.48
N LEU A 79 9.82 -19.51 -2.53
CA LEU A 79 8.85 -19.49 -1.44
C LEU A 79 8.21 -20.88 -1.21
N GLU A 80 7.82 -21.56 -2.29
CA GLU A 80 7.26 -22.91 -2.22
C GLU A 80 8.28 -23.94 -1.70
N ASN A 81 9.54 -23.85 -2.16
CA ASN A 81 10.64 -24.69 -1.66
C ASN A 81 10.91 -24.45 -0.16
N ALA A 82 10.66 -23.25 0.33
CA ALA A 82 10.74 -22.90 1.73
C ALA A 82 9.51 -23.34 2.57
N GLY A 83 8.51 -23.98 1.94
CA GLY A 83 7.32 -24.47 2.61
C GLY A 83 6.22 -23.42 2.79
N LEU A 84 6.30 -22.26 2.13
CA LEU A 84 5.21 -21.29 2.08
C LEU A 84 4.17 -21.74 1.04
N VAL A 85 2.90 -21.72 1.42
CA VAL A 85 1.79 -22.17 0.56
C VAL A 85 1.17 -20.95 -0.12
N LEU A 86 1.48 -20.79 -1.40
CA LEU A 86 0.92 -19.75 -2.25
C LEU A 86 -0.37 -20.24 -2.92
N LYS A 87 -1.40 -19.37 -2.98
CA LYS A 87 -2.62 -19.65 -3.76
C LYS A 87 -2.51 -19.15 -5.21
N GLU A 88 -1.67 -18.15 -5.41
CA GLU A 88 -1.44 -17.42 -6.64
C GLU A 88 0.04 -17.01 -6.65
N LEU A 89 0.54 -16.53 -7.79
CA LEU A 89 1.90 -15.98 -7.90
C LEU A 89 2.17 -14.89 -6.84
N PRO A 90 3.38 -14.80 -6.29
CA PRO A 90 3.68 -13.90 -5.19
C PRO A 90 3.63 -12.43 -5.61
N ALA A 91 3.01 -11.61 -4.78
CA ALA A 91 2.95 -10.17 -4.99
C ALA A 91 4.27 -9.51 -4.56
N MET A 92 5.07 -9.08 -5.54
CA MET A 92 6.33 -8.37 -5.30
C MET A 92 6.14 -6.84 -5.32
N ASP A 93 5.31 -6.34 -4.40
CA ASP A 93 4.87 -4.94 -4.33
C ASP A 93 5.55 -4.13 -3.21
N GLY A 94 6.60 -4.70 -2.62
CA GLY A 94 7.28 -4.13 -1.47
C GLY A 94 6.44 -4.14 -0.19
N LYS A 95 5.34 -4.91 -0.10
CA LYS A 95 4.60 -5.13 1.16
C LYS A 95 4.86 -6.51 1.74
N ILE A 96 4.56 -6.65 3.03
CA ILE A 96 4.62 -7.94 3.71
C ILE A 96 3.32 -8.69 3.41
N HIS A 97 3.45 -9.86 2.81
CA HIS A 97 2.35 -10.78 2.52
C HIS A 97 2.41 -11.95 3.49
N ARG A 98 1.29 -12.18 4.19
CA ARG A 98 1.13 -13.29 5.14
C ARG A 98 0.50 -14.48 4.44
N VAL A 99 1.19 -15.62 4.48
CA VAL A 99 0.77 -16.86 3.83
C VAL A 99 0.82 -18.04 4.82
N PRO A 100 -0.01 -19.07 4.63
CA PRO A 100 0.14 -20.32 5.36
C PRO A 100 1.48 -20.99 5.05
N THR A 101 1.99 -21.79 5.98
CA THR A 101 3.06 -22.76 5.70
C THR A 101 2.51 -24.19 5.69
N THR A 102 3.26 -25.14 5.16
CA THR A 102 2.84 -26.57 5.08
C THR A 102 2.49 -27.17 6.46
N GLY A 103 3.05 -26.64 7.55
CA GLY A 103 2.76 -27.06 8.92
C GLY A 103 1.58 -26.34 9.60
N ASP A 104 0.88 -25.43 8.91
CA ASP A 104 -0.20 -24.65 9.48
C ASP A 104 -1.54 -25.41 9.51
N LYS A 105 -2.29 -25.24 10.61
CA LYS A 105 -3.68 -25.67 10.72
C LYS A 105 -4.61 -24.57 10.18
N ASN A 106 -5.79 -24.97 9.69
CA ASN A 106 -6.76 -24.12 8.99
C ASN A 106 -6.83 -22.68 9.54
N GLY A 107 -6.42 -21.72 8.71
CA GLY A 107 -6.50 -20.27 8.97
C GLY A 107 -5.21 -19.63 9.50
N GLN A 108 -4.21 -20.41 9.92
CA GLN A 108 -2.92 -19.87 10.32
C GLN A 108 -2.13 -19.35 9.11
N LYS A 109 -1.36 -18.29 9.34
CA LYS A 109 -0.50 -17.63 8.34
C LYS A 109 0.88 -17.39 8.94
N SER A 110 1.55 -18.49 9.26
CA SER A 110 2.84 -18.48 9.93
C SER A 110 3.99 -18.12 8.98
N GLY A 111 3.75 -18.05 7.68
CA GLY A 111 4.70 -17.55 6.69
C GLY A 111 4.53 -16.06 6.42
N ALA A 112 5.63 -15.39 6.12
CA ALA A 112 5.63 -14.06 5.55
C ALA A 112 6.66 -13.94 4.44
N TYR A 113 6.36 -13.14 3.44
CA TYR A 113 7.35 -12.73 2.45
C TYR A 113 7.18 -11.26 2.08
N ARG A 114 8.23 -10.70 1.49
CA ARG A 114 8.21 -9.38 0.87
C ARG A 114 9.10 -9.43 -0.36
N GLY A 115 8.51 -9.14 -1.52
CA GLY A 115 9.23 -9.06 -2.79
C GLY A 115 9.31 -7.63 -3.29
N PHE A 116 10.40 -7.32 -3.98
CA PHE A 116 10.74 -6.04 -4.57
C PHE A 116 11.06 -6.27 -6.05
N LEU A 117 10.40 -5.50 -6.92
CA LEU A 117 10.73 -5.46 -8.36
C LEU A 117 11.58 -4.23 -8.71
N ASP A 118 11.78 -3.29 -7.79
CA ASP A 118 12.59 -2.11 -8.04
C ASP A 118 14.08 -2.45 -8.15
N GLY A 119 14.66 -2.21 -9.33
CA GLY A 119 16.08 -2.48 -9.57
C GLY A 119 16.33 -3.94 -9.89
N ARG A 120 17.27 -4.59 -9.17
CA ARG A 120 17.46 -6.04 -9.25
C ARG A 120 16.40 -6.70 -8.37
N PRO A 121 15.48 -7.50 -8.93
CA PRO A 121 14.42 -8.08 -8.14
C PRO A 121 14.99 -8.87 -6.97
N ALA A 122 14.43 -8.62 -5.80
CA ALA A 122 14.93 -9.16 -4.55
C ALA A 122 13.76 -9.32 -3.59
N GLY A 123 14.00 -10.01 -2.48
CA GLY A 123 12.97 -10.22 -1.50
C GLY A 123 13.50 -10.93 -0.29
N TRP A 124 12.60 -11.21 0.63
CA TRP A 124 12.88 -12.12 1.72
C TRP A 124 11.62 -12.88 2.07
N TYR A 125 11.82 -14.01 2.72
CA TYR A 125 10.75 -14.78 3.31
C TYR A 125 11.13 -15.23 4.72
N ARG A 126 10.11 -15.58 5.49
CA ARG A 126 10.27 -16.05 6.85
C ARG A 126 9.15 -17.01 7.19
N ASP A 127 9.51 -18.16 7.76
CA ASP A 127 8.58 -19.00 8.52
C ASP A 127 8.73 -18.66 10.00
N TYR A 128 7.67 -18.20 10.65
CA TYR A 128 7.66 -17.88 12.08
C TYR A 128 7.62 -19.12 12.98
N ARG A 129 7.56 -20.33 12.40
CA ARG A 129 7.62 -21.61 13.13
C ARG A 129 9.04 -22.16 13.24
N SER A 130 9.93 -21.73 12.35
CA SER A 130 11.33 -22.13 12.38
C SER A 130 12.00 -21.57 13.64
N ALA A 131 12.94 -22.33 14.22
CA ALA A 131 13.72 -21.89 15.36
C ALA A 131 14.67 -20.72 15.03
N ASP A 132 14.90 -20.47 13.74
CA ASP A 132 15.69 -19.35 13.24
C ASP A 132 14.82 -18.08 13.18
N ASP A 133 15.25 -17.01 13.86
CA ASP A 133 14.52 -15.75 13.97
C ASP A 133 14.78 -14.82 12.77
N SER A 134 15.71 -15.18 11.89
CA SER A 134 16.12 -14.32 10.78
C SER A 134 15.35 -14.59 9.48
N PRO A 135 14.87 -13.56 8.77
CA PRO A 135 14.37 -13.72 7.40
C PRO A 135 15.45 -14.22 6.45
N VAL A 136 15.08 -15.11 5.52
CA VAL A 136 15.96 -15.56 4.44
C VAL A 136 15.81 -14.61 3.26
N ASN A 137 16.93 -14.04 2.81
CA ASN A 137 16.95 -13.13 1.66
C ASN A 137 17.03 -13.92 0.35
N TRP A 138 16.31 -13.44 -0.66
CA TRP A 138 16.37 -13.91 -2.03
C TRP A 138 16.74 -12.74 -2.95
N THR A 139 17.53 -13.03 -3.97
CA THR A 139 17.83 -12.08 -5.05
C THR A 139 17.73 -12.85 -6.34
N PHE A 140 17.06 -12.26 -7.32
CA PHE A 140 16.81 -12.87 -8.61
C PHE A 140 18.11 -13.32 -9.29
N SER A 141 18.09 -14.57 -9.75
CA SER A 141 19.26 -15.30 -10.26
C SER A 141 19.64 -14.94 -11.70
N GLY A 142 18.74 -14.30 -12.46
CA GLY A 142 18.92 -13.91 -13.87
C GLY A 142 20.00 -12.86 -14.19
N GLY A 143 21.01 -12.70 -13.34
CA GLY A 143 22.27 -12.01 -13.62
C GLY A 143 22.27 -10.47 -13.55
N GLU A 144 23.48 -9.90 -13.60
CA GLU A 144 23.78 -8.46 -13.77
C GLU A 144 23.36 -7.91 -15.16
N GLN A 145 22.90 -8.77 -16.07
CA GLN A 145 22.48 -8.46 -17.43
C GLN A 145 20.99 -8.11 -17.54
N THR A 146 20.39 -7.54 -16.50
CA THR A 146 19.02 -7.00 -16.64
C THR A 146 19.07 -5.81 -17.58
N ASP A 147 18.37 -5.90 -18.71
CA ASP A 147 18.24 -4.82 -19.70
C ASP A 147 17.99 -3.47 -18.97
N PRO A 148 18.83 -2.43 -19.20
CA PRO A 148 18.65 -1.12 -18.60
C PRO A 148 17.23 -0.56 -18.76
N ARG A 149 16.57 -0.85 -19.89
CA ARG A 149 15.19 -0.46 -20.15
C ARG A 149 14.23 -1.23 -19.24
N ALA A 150 14.36 -2.56 -19.16
CA ALA A 150 13.60 -3.38 -18.22
C ALA A 150 13.68 -2.86 -16.77
N ARG A 151 14.88 -2.49 -16.32
CA ARG A 151 15.09 -1.92 -14.98
C ARG A 151 14.36 -0.61 -14.75
N LEU A 152 14.28 0.26 -15.76
CA LEU A 152 13.52 1.52 -15.69
C LEU A 152 12.01 1.26 -15.57
N HIS A 153 11.46 0.35 -16.38
CA HIS A 153 10.04 -0.01 -16.31
C HIS A 153 9.66 -0.60 -14.95
N LEU A 154 10.46 -1.53 -14.42
CA LEU A 154 10.20 -2.13 -13.11
C LEU A 154 10.30 -1.11 -11.97
N LYS A 155 11.30 -0.23 -12.01
CA LYS A 155 11.47 0.83 -11.00
C LYS A 155 10.32 1.84 -11.01
N ALA A 156 9.94 2.33 -12.20
CA ALA A 156 8.83 3.26 -12.37
C ALA A 156 7.51 2.62 -11.90
N HIS A 157 7.27 1.36 -12.28
CA HIS A 157 6.09 0.62 -11.83
C HIS A 157 6.04 0.43 -10.31
N SER A 158 7.15 0.04 -9.67
CA SER A 158 7.21 -0.19 -8.22
C SER A 158 6.91 1.08 -7.42
N LEU A 159 7.51 2.21 -7.81
CA LEU A 159 7.23 3.49 -7.16
C LEU A 159 5.79 3.94 -7.37
N GLN A 160 5.23 3.72 -8.56
CA GLN A 160 3.82 3.99 -8.82
C GLN A 160 2.94 3.17 -7.86
N ARG A 161 3.17 1.86 -7.76
CA ARG A 161 2.42 0.97 -6.87
C ARG A 161 2.53 1.36 -5.40
N ARG A 162 3.71 1.79 -4.96
CA ARG A 162 3.93 2.29 -3.59
C ARG A 162 3.08 3.52 -3.31
N GLU A 163 3.14 4.53 -4.16
CA GLU A 163 2.36 5.77 -3.99
C GLU A 163 0.85 5.51 -4.09
N ASP A 164 0.42 4.65 -5.01
CA ASP A 164 -0.98 4.28 -5.17
C ASP A 164 -1.51 3.58 -3.91
N ALA A 165 -0.73 2.66 -3.35
CA ALA A 165 -1.07 1.97 -2.11
C ALA A 165 -1.14 2.92 -0.91
N GLU A 166 -0.20 3.86 -0.77
CA GLU A 166 -0.23 4.86 0.30
C GLU A 166 -1.45 5.77 0.19
N ARG A 167 -1.80 6.18 -1.04
CA ARG A 167 -3.01 6.97 -1.31
C ARG A 167 -4.27 6.19 -0.98
N GLU A 168 -4.34 4.92 -1.38
CA GLU A 168 -5.47 4.08 -1.07
C GLU A 168 -5.62 3.86 0.44
N LEU A 169 -4.53 3.58 1.15
CA LEU A 169 -4.54 3.42 2.60
C LEU A 169 -5.03 4.70 3.31
N LYS A 170 -4.52 5.86 2.88
CA LYS A 170 -4.97 7.16 3.39
C LYS A 170 -6.46 7.39 3.10
N ALA A 171 -6.94 7.03 1.91
CA ALA A 171 -8.34 7.11 1.56
C ALA A 171 -9.20 6.18 2.43
N GLN A 172 -8.75 4.95 2.68
CA GLN A 172 -9.41 4.00 3.59
C GLN A 172 -9.52 4.57 5.01
N TYR A 173 -8.44 5.08 5.59
CA TYR A 173 -8.47 5.73 6.90
C TYR A 173 -9.37 6.95 6.95
N ASN A 174 -9.40 7.76 5.89
CA ASN A 174 -10.30 8.91 5.82
C ASN A 174 -11.77 8.47 5.74
N ARG A 175 -12.09 7.41 5.00
CA ARG A 175 -13.44 6.82 4.97
C ARG A 175 -13.87 6.32 6.34
N GLN A 176 -13.00 5.58 7.03
CA GLN A 176 -13.26 5.10 8.40
C GLN A 176 -13.46 6.26 9.38
N ALA A 177 -12.61 7.29 9.32
CA ALA A 177 -12.76 8.49 10.14
C ALA A 177 -14.07 9.24 9.87
N ALA A 178 -14.47 9.36 8.59
CA ALA A 178 -15.73 9.99 8.22
C ALA A 178 -16.93 9.19 8.75
N TYR A 179 -16.90 7.86 8.64
CA TYR A 179 -17.90 6.98 9.22
C TYR A 179 -17.97 7.12 10.74
N ALA A 180 -16.83 7.06 11.43
CA ALA A 180 -16.72 7.23 12.88
C ALA A 180 -17.32 8.55 13.34
N ARG A 181 -16.97 9.66 12.66
CA ARG A 181 -17.53 10.97 12.96
C ARG A 181 -19.04 11.00 12.79
N ARG A 182 -19.58 10.45 11.69
CA ARG A 182 -21.03 10.38 11.44
C ARG A 182 -21.74 9.55 12.51
N TYR A 183 -21.19 8.37 12.83
CA TYR A 183 -21.76 7.47 13.82
C TYR A 183 -21.82 8.11 15.21
N VAL A 184 -20.71 8.69 15.68
CA VAL A 184 -20.68 9.39 16.99
C VAL A 184 -21.67 10.55 17.01
N ASN A 185 -21.66 11.40 15.98
CA ASN A 185 -22.48 12.62 15.97
C ASN A 185 -23.99 12.35 15.86
N LYS A 186 -24.41 11.15 15.48
CA LYS A 186 -25.83 10.75 15.45
C LYS A 186 -26.43 10.68 16.86
N TRP A 187 -25.61 10.40 17.86
CA TRP A 187 -26.08 10.05 19.20
C TRP A 187 -26.04 11.23 20.18
N PRO A 188 -26.99 11.32 21.12
CA PRO A 188 -27.00 12.38 22.13
C PRO A 188 -25.83 12.23 23.12
N GLN A 189 -25.47 13.33 23.78
CA GLN A 189 -24.50 13.32 24.88
C GLN A 189 -25.01 12.39 25.99
N ALA A 190 -24.15 11.50 26.47
CA ALA A 190 -24.45 10.70 27.64
C ALA A 190 -24.46 11.60 28.88
N THR A 191 -25.53 11.54 29.66
CA THR A 191 -25.66 12.26 30.95
C THR A 191 -25.58 11.30 32.13
N ALA A 192 -26.17 10.11 32.00
CA ALA A 192 -26.13 9.02 32.97
C ALA A 192 -26.03 7.67 32.25
N HIS A 193 -25.36 6.70 32.88
CA HIS A 193 -25.24 5.32 32.40
C HIS A 193 -24.81 4.40 33.55
N GLU A 194 -25.29 3.16 33.61
CA GLU A 194 -25.01 2.28 34.77
C GLU A 194 -23.52 1.96 34.89
N TYR A 195 -22.82 1.78 33.76
CA TYR A 195 -21.37 1.57 33.77
C TYR A 195 -20.62 2.75 34.41
N LEU A 196 -20.99 3.99 34.10
CA LEU A 196 -20.35 5.19 34.64
C LEU A 196 -20.61 5.31 36.14
N THR A 197 -21.84 5.03 36.56
CA THR A 197 -22.25 5.00 37.97
C THR A 197 -21.46 3.98 38.76
N ARG A 198 -21.35 2.73 38.25
CA ARG A 198 -20.55 1.67 38.87
C ARG A 198 -19.06 2.00 38.94
N LYS A 199 -18.55 2.77 37.97
CA LYS A 199 -17.17 3.25 37.95
C LYS A 199 -16.96 4.55 38.74
N GLY A 200 -18.01 5.16 39.29
CA GLY A 200 -17.94 6.40 40.04
C GLY A 200 -17.47 7.60 39.23
N ILE A 201 -17.67 7.60 37.91
CA ILE A 201 -17.21 8.65 36.99
C ILE A 201 -18.38 9.31 36.26
N GLN A 202 -18.20 10.57 35.87
CA GLN A 202 -19.16 11.27 35.02
C GLN A 202 -18.85 11.08 33.54
N ALA A 203 -19.85 11.22 32.69
CA ALA A 203 -19.66 11.20 31.24
C ALA A 203 -18.83 12.41 30.80
N ALA A 204 -17.67 12.17 30.20
CA ALA A 204 -16.86 13.24 29.64
C ALA A 204 -17.59 13.91 28.44
N PRO A 205 -17.28 15.20 28.15
CA PRO A 205 -17.83 15.88 26.99
C PRO A 205 -17.56 15.12 25.69
N GLY A 206 -18.61 14.87 24.92
CA GLY A 206 -18.55 14.14 23.65
C GLY A 206 -18.70 12.63 23.78
N VAL A 207 -18.73 12.05 24.99
CA VAL A 207 -19.19 10.67 25.18
C VAL A 207 -20.69 10.62 24.89
N ARG A 208 -21.09 9.74 23.98
CA ARG A 208 -22.48 9.61 23.53
C ARG A 208 -23.10 8.31 24.05
N ILE A 209 -24.41 8.19 23.90
CA ILE A 209 -25.16 6.97 24.23
C ILE A 209 -26.01 6.55 23.02
N ASN A 210 -25.86 5.29 22.58
CA ASN A 210 -26.62 4.79 21.43
C ASN A 210 -27.95 4.15 21.85
N ASP A 211 -28.74 3.73 20.85
CA ASP A 211 -30.02 3.05 21.01
C ASP A 211 -29.94 1.67 21.69
N LYS A 212 -28.74 1.09 21.81
CA LYS A 212 -28.48 -0.17 22.51
C LYS A 212 -28.06 0.01 23.97
N ASN A 213 -28.15 1.23 24.50
CA ASN A 213 -27.63 1.57 25.82
C ASN A 213 -26.12 1.25 25.95
N GLU A 214 -25.34 1.54 24.91
CA GLU A 214 -23.87 1.49 24.94
C GLU A 214 -23.31 2.92 24.93
N LEU A 215 -22.29 3.16 25.74
CA LEU A 215 -21.49 4.38 25.65
C LEU A 215 -20.66 4.35 24.37
N VAL A 216 -20.71 5.42 23.59
CA VAL A 216 -19.89 5.63 22.40
C VAL A 216 -18.86 6.71 22.70
N ILE A 217 -17.60 6.31 22.84
CA ILE A 217 -16.49 7.18 23.22
C ILE A 217 -15.69 7.54 21.96
N PRO A 218 -15.64 8.82 21.55
CA PRO A 218 -14.87 9.22 20.38
C PRO A 218 -13.36 9.29 20.68
N PHE A 219 -12.55 8.79 19.76
CA PHE A 219 -11.11 9.04 19.74
C PHE A 219 -10.77 10.12 18.71
N ARG A 220 -10.03 11.12 19.16
CA ARG A 220 -9.69 12.32 18.38
C ARG A 220 -8.20 12.39 18.11
N ASN A 221 -7.82 12.92 16.95
CA ASN A 221 -6.43 13.25 16.69
C ASN A 221 -6.03 14.59 17.35
N ARG A 222 -4.76 14.99 17.21
CA ARG A 222 -4.23 16.27 17.75
C ARG A 222 -5.01 17.52 17.31
N ASN A 223 -5.71 17.45 16.19
CA ASN A 223 -6.52 18.56 15.66
C ASN A 223 -7.98 18.50 16.15
N GLY A 224 -8.30 17.61 17.09
CA GLY A 224 -9.65 17.44 17.66
C GLY A 224 -10.62 16.66 16.76
N ALA A 225 -10.19 16.20 15.58
CA ALA A 225 -11.05 15.47 14.65
C ALA A 225 -11.24 14.01 15.10
N ILE A 226 -12.50 13.56 15.15
CA ILE A 226 -12.84 12.16 15.44
C ILE A 226 -12.26 11.27 14.34
N ARG A 227 -11.48 10.25 14.73
CA ARG A 227 -10.86 9.28 13.83
C ARG A 227 -11.38 7.86 14.01
N SER A 228 -11.81 7.52 15.22
CA SER A 228 -12.43 6.25 15.56
C SER A 228 -13.32 6.44 16.79
N TYR A 229 -13.99 5.38 17.22
CA TYR A 229 -14.75 5.35 18.45
C TYR A 229 -14.64 3.99 19.12
N GLN A 230 -14.88 3.95 20.42
CA GLN A 230 -15.05 2.73 21.20
C GLN A 230 -16.48 2.64 21.70
N ARG A 231 -17.04 1.43 21.75
CA ARG A 231 -18.33 1.15 22.39
C ARG A 231 -18.11 0.44 23.72
N ILE A 232 -18.88 0.82 24.73
CA ILE A 232 -18.89 0.17 26.04
C ILE A 232 -20.34 -0.12 26.43
N PRO A 233 -20.77 -1.39 26.41
CA PRO A 233 -22.07 -1.81 26.92
C PRO A 233 -22.11 -1.69 28.44
N VAL A 234 -23.31 -1.82 29.02
CA VAL A 234 -23.54 -1.79 30.47
C VAL A 234 -22.63 -2.74 31.26
N THR A 235 -22.41 -3.94 30.72
CA THR A 235 -21.54 -4.97 31.32
C THR A 235 -20.08 -4.51 31.46
N GLY A 236 -19.64 -3.58 30.61
CA GLY A 236 -18.27 -3.08 30.56
C GLY A 236 -17.35 -3.88 29.65
N GLY A 237 -17.88 -4.86 28.91
CA GLY A 237 -17.14 -5.62 27.90
C GLY A 237 -16.64 -4.70 26.79
N LYS A 238 -15.40 -4.90 26.33
CA LYS A 238 -14.87 -4.14 25.20
C LYS A 238 -15.25 -4.90 23.92
N ASP A 239 -16.49 -4.74 23.46
CA ASP A 239 -16.88 -5.25 22.14
C ASP A 239 -16.32 -4.29 21.09
N ALA A 240 -15.11 -4.59 20.63
CA ALA A 240 -14.42 -3.92 19.54
C ALA A 240 -15.01 -4.34 18.19
#